data_AF-A0A7K9RRN2-F1
#
_entry.id   AF-A0A7K9RRN2-F1
#
_cell.length_a   1.000
_cell.length_b   1.000
_cell.length_c   1.000
_cell.angle_alpha   90.00
_cell.angle_beta   90.00
_cell.angle_gamma   90.00
#
_symmetry.space_group_name_H-M   'P 1'
#
loop_
_entity.id
_entity.type
_entity.pdbx_description
1 polymer ?
#
loop_
_entity_poly.entity_id
_entity_poly.type
_entity_poly.pdbx_seq_one_letter_code
_entity_poly.pdbx_strand_id
1 'polypeptide(L)' 'EDDEGDESRVPDAAELELLREEFTSQMYLRFLEGHDGDFDYSQVDENPDLDNLDIVARDLEEKYFDEEEPSEAPVLE' A
#
# COMPACT_ATOMS: atom_id res chain seq x y z
N GLU A 1 -30.85 24.75 -30.26
CA GLU A 1 -30.25 26.05 -29.91
C GLU A 1 -29.18 25.72 -28.88
N ASP A 2 -27.94 25.78 -29.38
CA ASP A 2 -26.68 26.04 -28.68
C ASP A 2 -26.26 25.04 -27.57
N ASP A 3 -25.86 23.85 -28.01
CA ASP A 3 -24.86 23.00 -27.34
C ASP A 3 -23.47 23.42 -27.86
N GLU A 4 -23.06 24.66 -27.54
CA GLU A 4 -21.76 25.23 -27.90
C GLU A 4 -20.92 25.47 -26.63
N GLY A 5 -20.01 24.54 -26.36
CA GLY A 5 -18.71 24.83 -25.78
C GLY A 5 -18.63 25.03 -24.26
N ASP A 6 -18.65 23.94 -23.50
CA ASP A 6 -17.95 23.88 -22.19
C ASP A 6 -16.46 23.55 -22.38
N GLU A 7 -15.84 24.14 -23.41
CA GLU A 7 -14.41 23.99 -23.69
C GLU A 7 -13.72 25.34 -23.43
N SER A 8 -13.24 25.55 -22.19
CA SER A 8 -12.16 26.49 -21.78
C SER A 8 -12.38 27.26 -20.47
N ARG A 9 -13.31 26.89 -19.60
CA ARG A 9 -13.34 27.50 -18.26
C ARG A 9 -12.10 27.06 -17.47
N VAL A 10 -11.19 27.99 -17.21
CA VAL A 10 -10.05 27.77 -16.31
C VAL A 10 -10.63 27.59 -14.90
N PRO A 11 -10.43 26.43 -14.25
CA PRO A 11 -10.94 26.21 -12.91
C PRO A 11 -10.23 27.14 -11.92
N ASP A 12 -10.94 27.55 -10.87
CA ASP A 12 -10.33 28.34 -9.81
C ASP A 12 -9.35 27.51 -8.96
N ALA A 13 -8.61 28.14 -8.06
CA ALA A 13 -7.58 27.45 -7.27
C ALA A 13 -8.16 26.37 -6.33
N ALA A 14 -9.40 26.54 -5.86
CA ALA A 14 -10.06 25.56 -4.99
C ALA A 14 -10.62 24.40 -5.81
N GLU A 15 -11.21 24.68 -6.97
CA GLU A 15 -11.66 23.69 -7.95
C GLU A 15 -10.46 22.85 -8.45
N LEU A 16 -9.32 23.47 -8.74
CA LEU A 16 -8.10 22.77 -9.12
C LEU A 16 -7.59 21.82 -8.03
N GLU A 17 -7.64 22.24 -6.77
CA GLU A 17 -7.21 21.40 -5.66
C GLU A 17 -8.14 20.19 -5.49
N LEU A 18 -9.46 20.41 -5.57
CA LEU A 18 -10.43 19.33 -5.51
C LEU A 18 -10.24 18.33 -6.66
N LEU A 19 -10.06 18.83 -7.89
CA LEU A 19 -9.80 17.99 -9.06
C LEU A 19 -8.51 17.17 -8.90
N ARG A 20 -7.48 17.77 -8.31
CA ARG A 20 -6.20 17.10 -8.02
C ARG A 20 -6.40 15.98 -6.99
N GLU A 21 -7.14 16.24 -5.92
CA GLU A 21 -7.47 15.25 -4.90
C GLU A 21 -8.29 14.10 -5.47
N GLU A 22 -9.34 14.40 -6.24
CA GLU A 22 -10.18 13.40 -6.89
C GLU A 22 -9.38 12.52 -7.86
N PHE A 23 -8.56 13.14 -8.71
CA PHE A 23 -7.70 12.42 -9.64
C PHE A 23 -6.71 11.51 -8.90
N THR A 24 -6.04 12.02 -7.87
CA THR A 24 -5.07 11.26 -7.09
C THR A 24 -5.72 10.08 -6.39
N SER A 25 -6.90 10.29 -5.80
CA SER A 25 -7.69 9.24 -5.15
C SER A 25 -8.14 8.16 -6.14
N GLN A 26 -8.65 8.56 -7.31
CA GLN A 26 -9.05 7.65 -8.38
C GLN A 26 -7.87 6.81 -8.89
N MET A 27 -6.72 7.43 -9.15
CA MET A 27 -5.52 6.71 -9.59
C MET A 27 -5.00 5.77 -8.49
N TYR A 28 -5.06 6.19 -7.23
CA TYR A 28 -4.68 5.34 -6.10
C TYR A 28 -5.58 4.10 -5.98
N LEU A 29 -6.89 4.25 -6.16
CA LEU A 29 -7.82 3.12 -6.18
C LEU A 29 -7.54 2.16 -7.35
N ARG A 30 -7.33 2.68 -8.56
CA ARG A 30 -6.98 1.86 -9.72
C ARG A 30 -5.68 1.10 -9.54
N PHE A 31 -4.69 1.75 -8.93
CA PHE A 31 -3.43 1.12 -8.56
C PHE A 31 -3.67 -0.05 -7.59
N LEU A 32 -4.45 0.15 -6.53
CA LEU A 32 -4.78 -0.94 -5.59
C LEU A 32 -5.61 -2.07 -6.23
N GLU A 33 -6.45 -1.75 -7.21
CA GLU A 33 -7.28 -2.73 -7.92
C GLU A 33 -6.52 -3.49 -9.03
N GLY A 34 -5.29 -3.11 -9.35
CA GLY A 34 -4.50 -3.77 -10.38
C GLY A 34 -4.95 -3.43 -11.82
N HIS A 35 -5.62 -2.29 -12.02
CA HIS A 35 -6.27 -1.95 -13.29
C HIS A 35 -5.37 -1.23 -14.31
N ASP A 36 -4.14 -0.88 -13.95
CA ASP A 36 -3.20 -0.25 -14.87
C ASP A 36 -2.55 -1.33 -15.76
N GLY A 37 -3.07 -1.48 -16.98
CA GLY A 37 -2.66 -2.57 -17.90
C GLY A 37 -1.23 -2.46 -18.46
N ASP A 38 -0.57 -1.32 -18.25
CA ASP A 38 0.82 -1.05 -18.60
C ASP A 38 1.80 -1.28 -17.43
N PHE A 39 1.29 -1.59 -16.23
CA PHE A 39 2.09 -1.93 -15.06
C PHE A 39 1.89 -3.40 -14.66
N ASP A 40 2.99 -4.10 -14.40
CA ASP A 40 2.96 -5.48 -13.94
C ASP A 40 2.96 -5.53 -12.41
N TYR A 41 1.78 -5.68 -11.82
CA TYR A 41 1.60 -5.73 -10.36
C TYR A 41 2.28 -6.93 -9.70
N SER A 42 2.62 -7.99 -10.44
CA SER A 42 3.39 -9.12 -9.88
C SER A 42 4.78 -8.69 -9.41
N GLN A 43 5.34 -7.62 -9.97
CA GLN A 43 6.64 -7.06 -9.56
C GLN A 43 6.62 -6.44 -8.16
N VAL A 44 5.43 -6.18 -7.60
CA VAL A 44 5.24 -5.59 -6.28
C VAL A 44 4.53 -6.58 -5.35
N ASP A 45 3.41 -7.17 -5.79
CA ASP A 45 2.61 -8.09 -4.97
C ASP A 45 3.30 -9.43 -4.71
N GLU A 46 4.13 -9.92 -5.64
CA GLU A 46 4.86 -11.18 -5.51
C GLU A 46 6.36 -10.96 -5.30
N ASN A 47 6.74 -9.82 -4.71
CA ASN A 47 8.14 -9.43 -4.56
C ASN A 47 8.66 -9.65 -3.13
N PRO A 48 9.41 -10.73 -2.86
CA PRO A 48 9.92 -11.04 -1.54
C PRO A 48 10.98 -10.05 -1.03
N ASP A 49 11.59 -9.25 -1.91
CA ASP A 49 12.54 -8.21 -1.51
C ASP A 49 11.83 -6.94 -0.99
N LEU A 50 10.55 -6.76 -1.35
CA LEU A 50 9.69 -5.68 -0.84
C LEU A 50 8.90 -6.12 0.40
N ASP A 51 8.84 -7.42 0.69
CA ASP A 51 8.25 -7.94 1.91
C ASP A 51 9.08 -7.54 3.13
N ASN A 52 8.40 -7.14 4.21
CA ASN A 52 9.03 -6.88 5.51
C ASN A 52 9.37 -8.21 6.23
N LEU A 53 10.32 -8.96 5.66
CA LEU A 53 10.79 -10.24 6.23
C LEU A 53 11.31 -10.08 7.67
N ASP A 54 11.89 -8.92 8.01
CA ASP A 54 12.36 -8.60 9.36
C ASP A 54 11.24 -8.62 10.41
N ILE A 55 10.02 -8.22 10.02
CA ILE A 55 8.86 -8.25 10.92
C ILE A 55 8.41 -9.70 11.12
N VAL A 56 8.34 -10.48 10.04
CA VAL A 56 7.95 -11.90 10.09
C VAL A 56 8.91 -12.71 10.95
N ALA A 57 10.22 -12.47 10.81
CA ALA A 57 11.24 -13.17 11.60
C ALA A 57 11.06 -12.91 13.10
N ARG A 58 10.88 -11.65 13.50
CA ARG A 58 10.64 -11.30 14.91
C ARG A 58 9.34 -11.89 15.45
N ASP A 59 8.25 -11.81 14.69
CA ASP A 59 6.95 -12.36 15.11
C ASP A 59 7.03 -13.90 15.32
N LEU A 60 7.83 -14.59 14.51
CA LEU A 60 8.11 -16.02 14.66
C LEU A 60 8.99 -16.32 15.89
N GLU A 61 10.01 -15.50 16.14
CA GLU A 61 10.84 -15.62 17.34
C GLU A 61 10.03 -15.41 18.62
N GLU A 62 9.24 -14.33 18.70
CA GLU A 62 8.37 -14.05 19.86
C GLU A 62 7.42 -15.22 20.13
N LYS A 63 6.80 -15.77 19.09
CA LYS A 63 5.94 -16.96 19.21
C LYS A 63 6.69 -18.18 19.78
N TYR A 64 7.92 -18.41 19.35
CA TYR A 64 8.75 -19.52 19.86
C TYR A 64 9.00 -19.39 21.37
N PHE A 65 9.26 -18.17 21.87
CA PHE A 65 9.46 -17.92 23.29
C PHE A 65 8.16 -17.95 24.11
N ASP A 66 7.04 -17.49 23.54
CA ASP A 66 5.73 -17.51 24.23
C ASP A 66 5.14 -18.93 24.31
N GLU A 67 5.46 -19.83 23.38
CA GLU A 67 5.00 -21.23 23.39
C GLU A 67 5.79 -22.13 24.38
N GLU A 68 7.00 -21.74 24.78
CA GLU A 68 7.78 -22.46 25.78
C GLU A 68 7.41 -22.00 27.20
N GLU A 69 7.03 -22.92 28.10
CA GLU A 69 6.95 -22.59 29.52
C GLU A 69 8.35 -22.30 30.08
N PRO A 70 8.51 -21.31 30.96
CA PRO A 70 9.81 -20.96 31.53
C PRO A 70 10.39 -22.16 32.29
N SER A 71 11.41 -22.79 31.72
CA SER A 71 12.13 -23.90 32.35
C SER A 71 13.23 -23.40 33.27
N GLU A 72 13.54 -24.16 34.32
CA GLU A 72 14.65 -23.86 35.24
C GLU A 72 15.98 -23.90 34.46
N ALA A 73 16.77 -22.82 34.57
CA ALA A 73 18.02 -22.69 33.83
C ALA A 73 18.97 -23.86 34.16
N PRO A 74 19.67 -24.44 33.17
CA PRO A 74 20.57 -25.55 33.40
C PRO A 74 21.67 -25.12 34.37
N VAL A 75 21.84 -25.91 35.43
CA VAL A 75 22.92 -25.70 36.40
C VAL A 75 24.23 -26.03 35.68
N LEU A 76 25.06 -25.00 35.46
CA LEU A 76 26.40 -25.17 34.90
C LEU A 76 27.29 -25.84 35.96
N GLU A 77 27.80 -27.03 35.65
CA GLU A 77 28.74 -27.80 36.47
C GLU A 77 30.20 -27.37 36.24
#